data_AF-A0AAD5GXT1-F1
#
_entry.id   AF-A0AAD5GXT1-F1
#
_cell.length_a   1.000
_cell.length_b   1.000
_cell.length_c   1.000
_cell.angle_alpha   90.00
_cell.angle_beta   90.00
_cell.angle_gamma   90.00
#
_symmetry.space_group_name_H-M   'P 1'
#
loop_
_entity.id
_entity.type
_entity.pdbx_description
1 polymer ?
#
loop_
_entity_poly.entity_id
_entity_poly.type
_entity_poly.pdbx_seq_one_letter_code
_entity_poly.pdbx_strand_id
1 'polypeptide(L)'
;MSGEQILDQGHITIGEALEATALTAGSRPVDYSDAAAIQAAEVRATGRTNIVPGGVAAAAQSAATRNARLTRDDEKTKLSEILSEATSKLPADKPVTRRDAEGVIGAELRNDPNLTTRPGGVAASLAAAARINQINNLNQSSPKKNEG
;
A
#
# COMPACT_ATOMS: atom_id res chain seq x y z
N MET A 1 -26.05 9.00 18.24
CA MET A 1 -25.16 9.41 17.14
C MET A 1 -23.94 8.51 17.18
N SER A 2 -23.74 7.72 16.15
CA SER A 2 -22.42 7.34 15.61
C SER A 2 -22.70 6.52 14.36
N GLY A 3 -23.12 7.23 13.31
CA GLY A 3 -22.91 6.76 11.96
C GLY A 3 -21.41 6.70 11.71
N GLU A 4 -20.96 5.57 11.18
CA GLU A 4 -19.96 5.40 10.12
C GLU A 4 -19.36 3.98 10.24
N GLN A 5 -20.18 2.95 10.03
CA GLN A 5 -19.71 1.59 9.73
C GLN A 5 -20.50 1.06 8.53
N ILE A 6 -20.49 1.82 7.45
CA ILE A 6 -20.64 1.24 6.12
C ILE A 6 -19.21 1.04 5.62
N LEU A 7 -18.56 -0.01 6.11
CA LEU A 7 -17.42 -0.57 5.38
C LEU A 7 -18.02 -1.08 4.08
N ASP A 8 -17.85 -0.29 3.04
CA ASP A 8 -18.14 -0.63 1.66
C ASP A 8 -17.47 -1.97 1.35
N GLN A 9 -18.23 -3.08 1.40
CA GLN A 9 -17.73 -4.44 1.19
C GLN A 9 -17.23 -4.69 -0.25
N GLY A 10 -17.04 -3.63 -1.04
CA GLY A 10 -16.54 -3.68 -2.41
C GLY A 10 -15.22 -2.94 -2.63
N HIS A 11 -14.75 -2.08 -1.73
CA HIS A 11 -13.53 -1.31 -1.96
C HIS A 11 -12.32 -1.83 -1.19
N ILE A 12 -11.24 -2.07 -1.92
CA ILE A 12 -9.94 -2.46 -1.40
C ILE A 12 -9.30 -1.25 -0.71
N THR A 13 -8.84 -1.41 0.53
CA THR A 13 -8.17 -0.37 1.32
C THR A 13 -6.66 -0.30 1.06
N ILE A 14 -6.00 0.74 1.60
CA ILE A 14 -4.55 0.88 1.50
C ILE A 14 -3.86 -0.23 2.31
N GLY A 15 -4.37 -0.56 3.49
CA GLY A 15 -3.89 -1.69 4.30
C GLY A 15 -3.96 -3.02 3.55
N GLU A 16 -5.11 -3.31 2.95
CA GLU A 16 -5.32 -4.55 2.17
C GLU A 16 -4.42 -4.61 0.93
N ALA A 17 -4.21 -3.48 0.24
CA ALA A 17 -3.30 -3.43 -0.90
C ALA A 17 -1.84 -3.66 -0.50
N LEU A 18 -1.42 -3.20 0.69
CA LEU A 18 -0.10 -3.47 1.26
C LEU A 18 0.06 -4.95 1.65
N GLU A 19 -0.96 -5.54 2.28
CA GLU A 19 -0.99 -6.98 2.57
C GLU A 19 -0.95 -7.82 1.29
N ALA A 20 -1.63 -7.39 0.22
CA ALA A 20 -1.53 -8.04 -1.08
C ALA A 20 -0.09 -8.00 -1.63
N THR A 21 0.66 -6.92 -1.41
CA THR A 21 2.10 -6.87 -1.76
C THR A 21 2.91 -7.91 -0.98
N ALA A 22 2.56 -8.22 0.27
CA ALA A 22 3.19 -9.30 1.03
C ALA A 22 3.03 -10.67 0.32
N LEU A 23 1.94 -10.86 -0.42
CA LEU A 23 1.69 -12.10 -1.17
C LEU A 23 2.41 -12.12 -2.53
N THR A 24 2.43 -10.99 -3.24
CA THR A 24 3.00 -10.91 -4.60
C THR A 24 4.52 -10.75 -4.63
N ALA A 25 5.08 -10.07 -3.62
CA ALA A 25 6.49 -9.73 -3.54
C ALA A 25 7.13 -10.08 -2.18
N GLY A 26 6.45 -10.87 -1.35
CA GLY A 26 6.83 -11.13 0.04
C GLY A 26 8.24 -11.62 0.26
N SER A 27 8.80 -12.43 -0.64
CA SER A 27 10.15 -13.00 -0.52
C SER A 27 11.29 -12.03 -0.83
N ARG A 28 10.98 -10.83 -1.35
CA ARG A 28 11.98 -9.82 -1.67
C ARG A 28 12.45 -9.08 -0.42
N PRO A 29 13.77 -8.81 -0.30
CA PRO A 29 14.29 -7.86 0.67
C PRO A 29 13.63 -6.48 0.50
N VAL A 30 13.35 -5.83 1.61
CA VAL A 30 12.93 -4.42 1.61
C VAL A 30 14.12 -3.52 1.25
N ASP A 31 13.92 -2.62 0.30
CA ASP A 31 14.88 -1.56 -0.04
C ASP A 31 14.34 -0.14 0.27
N TYR A 32 15.14 0.89 -0.03
CA TYR A 32 14.75 2.28 0.24
C TYR A 32 13.58 2.78 -0.64
N SER A 33 13.44 2.23 -1.86
CA SER A 33 12.33 2.55 -2.75
C SER A 33 11.03 1.96 -2.19
N ASP A 34 11.07 0.72 -1.73
CA ASP A 34 9.94 0.07 -1.05
C ASP A 34 9.55 0.86 0.21
N ALA A 35 10.53 1.23 1.05
CA ALA A 35 10.27 2.00 2.26
C ALA A 35 9.63 3.37 1.97
N ALA A 36 10.04 4.06 0.90
CA ALA A 36 9.44 5.31 0.47
C ALA A 36 8.00 5.13 -0.04
N ALA A 37 7.74 4.06 -0.80
CA ALA A 37 6.41 3.73 -1.28
C ALA A 37 5.45 3.40 -0.11
N ILE A 38 5.90 2.61 0.86
CA ILE A 38 5.15 2.24 2.06
C ILE A 38 4.85 3.49 2.90
N GLN A 39 5.83 4.38 3.09
CA GLN A 39 5.61 5.65 3.79
C GLN A 39 4.56 6.51 3.08
N ALA A 40 4.65 6.61 1.75
CA ALA A 40 3.68 7.35 0.96
C ALA A 40 2.28 6.76 1.10
N ALA A 41 2.15 5.43 1.17
CA ALA A 41 0.89 4.73 1.42
C ALA A 41 0.33 5.05 2.82
N GLU A 42 1.14 4.95 3.89
CA GLU A 42 0.72 5.24 5.26
C GLU A 42 0.26 6.70 5.45
N VAL A 43 0.98 7.66 4.85
CA VAL A 43 0.60 9.09 4.85
C VAL A 43 -0.77 9.30 4.20
N ARG A 44 -1.06 8.55 3.12
CA ARG A 44 -2.34 8.62 2.41
C ARG A 44 -3.45 7.97 3.22
N ALA A 45 -3.19 6.80 3.80
CA ALA A 45 -4.16 6.08 4.64
C ALA A 45 -4.62 6.94 5.83
N THR A 46 -3.67 7.63 6.47
CA THR A 46 -3.93 8.39 7.70
C THR A 46 -4.25 9.86 7.48
N GLY A 47 -3.92 10.43 6.31
CA GLY A 47 -3.94 11.87 6.07
C GLY A 47 -2.91 12.65 6.89
N ARG A 48 -2.01 11.97 7.62
CA ARG A 48 -0.96 12.57 8.45
C ARG A 48 0.35 12.59 7.68
N THR A 49 1.01 13.73 7.63
CA THR A 49 2.30 13.88 6.91
C THR A 49 3.50 13.39 7.72
N ASN A 50 3.33 13.14 9.02
CA ASN A 50 4.41 12.69 9.89
C ASN A 50 4.43 11.16 9.96
N ILE A 51 5.62 10.57 9.95
CA ILE A 51 5.78 9.13 10.21
C ILE A 51 5.23 8.82 11.59
N VAL A 52 4.35 7.82 11.68
CA VAL A 52 3.82 7.37 12.96
C VAL A 52 4.86 6.46 13.62
N PRO A 53 5.37 6.79 14.83
CA PRO A 53 6.30 5.92 15.54
C PRO A 53 5.69 4.53 15.74
N GLY A 54 6.40 3.48 15.34
CA GLY A 54 5.91 2.09 15.41
C GLY A 54 4.97 1.67 14.28
N GLY A 55 4.69 2.54 13.30
CA GLY A 55 3.90 2.21 12.11
C GLY A 55 4.64 1.34 11.08
N VAL A 56 3.91 0.93 10.05
CA VAL A 56 4.43 0.07 8.96
C VAL A 56 5.57 0.76 8.23
N ALA A 57 5.45 2.07 7.99
CA ALA A 57 6.48 2.88 7.34
C ALA A 57 7.78 2.95 8.16
N ALA A 58 7.67 3.07 9.48
CA ALA A 58 8.83 3.10 10.37
C ALA A 58 9.57 1.75 10.36
N ALA A 59 8.83 0.63 10.37
CA ALA A 59 9.38 -0.71 10.26
C ALA A 59 10.10 -0.93 8.91
N ALA A 60 9.49 -0.48 7.80
CA ALA A 60 10.10 -0.56 6.47
C ALA A 60 11.41 0.24 6.38
N GLN A 61 11.45 1.45 6.93
CA GLN A 61 12.66 2.30 6.95
C GLN A 61 13.80 1.66 7.78
N SER A 62 13.46 1.09 8.94
CA SER A 62 14.42 0.34 9.75
C SER A 62 14.94 -0.91 9.00
N ALA A 63 14.05 -1.62 8.31
CA ALA A 63 14.41 -2.80 7.51
C ALA A 63 15.33 -2.42 6.35
N ALA A 64 15.00 -1.39 5.56
CA ALA A 64 15.84 -0.91 4.46
C ALA A 64 17.23 -0.49 4.94
N THR A 65 17.32 0.26 6.05
CA THR A 65 18.59 0.70 6.64
C THR A 65 19.46 -0.46 7.13
N ARG A 66 18.84 -1.51 7.67
CA ARG A 66 19.54 -2.74 8.07
C ARG A 66 19.98 -3.52 6.84
N ASN A 67 19.07 -3.76 5.90
CA ASN A 67 19.30 -4.54 4.69
C ASN A 67 20.40 -3.95 3.81
N ALA A 68 20.54 -2.61 3.77
CA ALA A 68 21.61 -1.93 3.04
C ALA A 68 23.02 -2.28 3.55
N ARG A 69 23.15 -2.81 4.78
CA ARG A 69 24.42 -3.21 5.39
C ARG A 69 24.69 -4.71 5.25
N LEU A 70 23.71 -5.49 4.80
CA LEU A 70 23.80 -6.94 4.68
C LEU A 70 24.08 -7.32 3.22
N THR A 71 25.04 -8.22 3.02
CA THR A 71 25.39 -8.71 1.68
C THR A 71 24.57 -9.92 1.27
N ARG A 72 24.09 -10.70 2.23
CA ARG A 72 23.32 -11.92 2.00
C ARG A 72 21.81 -11.64 2.06
N ASP A 73 21.10 -12.06 1.02
CA ASP A 73 19.66 -11.79 0.90
C ASP A 73 18.80 -12.61 1.85
N ASP A 74 19.26 -13.77 2.33
CA ASP A 74 18.57 -14.60 3.31
C ASP A 74 18.56 -14.00 4.72
N GLU A 75 19.51 -13.12 5.02
CA GLU A 75 19.59 -12.39 6.31
C GLU A 75 18.78 -11.09 6.30
N LYS A 76 18.32 -10.64 5.12
CA LYS A 76 17.58 -9.39 4.96
C LYS A 76 16.11 -9.54 5.35
N THR A 77 15.58 -8.54 6.04
CA THR A 77 14.15 -8.42 6.32
C THR A 77 13.36 -8.27 5.02
N LYS A 78 12.31 -9.06 4.87
CA LYS A 78 11.51 -9.18 3.64
C LYS A 78 10.22 -8.37 3.69
N LEU A 79 9.62 -8.12 2.52
CA LEU A 79 8.35 -7.39 2.43
C LEU A 79 7.22 -8.09 3.19
N SER A 80 7.18 -9.43 3.21
CA SER A 80 6.16 -10.17 3.96
C SER A 80 6.23 -9.90 5.46
N GLU A 81 7.42 -9.79 6.04
CA GLU A 81 7.60 -9.53 7.48
C GLU A 81 7.08 -8.16 7.91
N ILE A 82 7.07 -7.19 6.98
CA ILE A 82 6.61 -5.82 7.24
C ILE A 82 5.12 -5.66 6.92
N LEU A 83 4.66 -6.23 5.81
CA LEU A 83 3.36 -5.90 5.22
C LEU A 83 2.24 -6.89 5.54
N SER A 84 2.51 -8.08 6.09
CA SER A 84 1.47 -9.11 6.33
C SER A 84 0.39 -8.71 7.35
N GLU A 85 0.62 -7.63 8.11
CA GLU A 85 -0.31 -7.10 9.11
C GLU A 85 -0.51 -5.59 8.90
N ALA A 86 -0.41 -5.11 7.66
CA ALA A 86 -0.48 -3.67 7.39
C ALA A 86 -1.84 -3.09 7.80
N THR A 87 -2.95 -3.79 7.55
CA THR A 87 -4.30 -3.33 7.88
C THR A 87 -4.47 -3.08 9.37
N SER A 88 -3.91 -3.95 10.22
CA SER A 88 -4.01 -3.80 11.68
C SER A 88 -2.99 -2.82 12.27
N LYS A 89 -1.87 -2.57 11.57
CA LYS A 89 -0.79 -1.66 12.01
C LYS A 89 -0.95 -0.22 11.54
N LEU A 90 -1.82 0.04 10.56
CA LEU A 90 -2.15 1.40 10.14
C LEU A 90 -3.08 2.06 11.18
N PRO A 91 -2.77 3.29 11.66
CA PRO A 91 -3.61 3.99 12.63
C PRO A 91 -4.99 4.40 12.10
N ALA A 92 -5.11 4.51 10.79
CA ALA A 92 -6.33 4.73 10.05
C ALA A 92 -6.13 4.16 8.65
N ASP A 93 -7.22 3.68 8.06
CA ASP A 93 -7.21 3.10 6.73
C ASP A 93 -8.40 3.63 5.93
N LYS A 94 -8.25 3.63 4.61
CA LYS A 94 -9.27 4.12 3.69
C LYS A 94 -9.21 3.38 2.36
N PRO A 95 -10.31 3.33 1.60
CA PRO A 95 -10.32 2.87 0.22
C PRO A 95 -9.21 3.51 -0.63
N VAL A 96 -8.50 2.70 -1.40
CA VAL A 96 -7.48 3.21 -2.33
C VAL A 96 -8.16 4.00 -3.44
N THR A 97 -7.68 5.23 -3.67
CA THR A 97 -8.07 6.05 -4.82
C THR A 97 -6.93 6.12 -5.85
N ARG A 98 -7.27 6.54 -7.08
CA ARG A 98 -6.26 6.79 -8.12
C ARG A 98 -5.18 7.79 -7.69
N ARG A 99 -5.57 8.85 -6.98
CA ARG A 99 -4.64 9.88 -6.47
C ARG A 99 -3.69 9.30 -5.42
N ASP A 100 -4.15 8.34 -4.63
CA ASP A 100 -3.29 7.65 -3.68
C ASP A 100 -2.22 6.84 -4.42
N ALA A 101 -2.64 6.01 -5.38
CA ALA A 101 -1.76 5.19 -6.19
C ALA A 101 -0.71 6.01 -6.96
N GLU A 102 -1.12 7.07 -7.66
CA GLU A 102 -0.21 7.99 -8.38
C GLU A 102 0.84 8.60 -7.45
N GLY A 103 0.40 8.94 -6.24
CA GLY A 103 1.27 9.48 -5.22
C GLY A 103 2.30 8.51 -4.69
N VAL A 104 1.94 7.23 -4.55
CA VAL A 104 2.85 6.15 -4.16
C VAL A 104 3.81 5.79 -5.29
N ILE A 105 3.32 5.72 -6.53
CA ILE A 105 4.16 5.58 -7.73
C ILE A 105 5.22 6.68 -7.77
N GLY A 106 4.83 7.93 -7.54
CA GLY A 106 5.75 9.06 -7.51
C GLY A 106 6.76 9.01 -6.37
N ALA A 107 6.50 8.29 -5.28
CA ALA A 107 7.45 8.09 -4.18
C ALA A 107 8.44 6.96 -4.49
N GLU A 108 7.95 5.85 -5.05
CA GLU A 108 8.77 4.73 -5.51
C GLU A 108 9.76 5.21 -6.58
N LEU A 109 9.28 5.88 -7.63
CA LEU A 109 10.12 6.36 -8.72
C LEU A 109 11.20 7.35 -8.29
N ARG A 110 10.93 8.22 -7.31
CA ARG A 110 11.93 9.17 -6.80
C ARG A 110 13.05 8.50 -6.01
N ASN A 111 12.79 7.29 -5.49
CA ASN A 111 13.74 6.54 -4.66
C ASN A 111 14.25 5.27 -5.37
N ASP A 112 13.83 5.01 -6.61
CA ASP A 112 14.39 3.98 -7.48
C ASP A 112 15.48 4.59 -8.39
N PRO A 113 16.74 4.13 -8.31
CA PRO A 113 17.81 4.55 -9.21
C PRO A 113 17.52 4.33 -10.70
N ASN A 114 16.65 3.37 -11.02
CA ASN A 114 16.29 3.01 -12.39
C ASN A 114 15.01 3.71 -12.89
N LEU A 115 14.34 4.51 -12.04
CA LEU A 115 13.10 5.22 -12.37
C LEU A 115 12.00 4.29 -12.95
N THR A 116 11.93 3.05 -12.44
CA THR A 116 10.92 2.06 -12.86
C THR A 116 9.97 1.75 -11.72
N THR A 117 8.67 1.60 -12.02
CA THR A 117 7.76 1.00 -11.04
C THR A 117 8.04 -0.49 -10.93
N ARG A 118 8.15 -1.02 -9.71
CA ARG A 118 8.49 -2.43 -9.51
C ARG A 118 7.28 -3.35 -9.79
N PRO A 119 7.39 -4.33 -10.69
CA PRO A 119 6.32 -5.32 -10.90
C PRO A 119 6.00 -6.08 -9.60
N GLY A 120 4.72 -6.13 -9.23
CA GLY A 120 4.25 -6.80 -8.01
C GLY A 120 4.63 -6.11 -6.70
N GLY A 121 5.27 -4.93 -6.75
CA GLY A 121 5.61 -4.12 -5.58
C GLY A 121 4.46 -3.28 -5.05
N VAL A 122 4.77 -2.38 -4.12
CA VAL A 122 3.78 -1.56 -3.39
C VAL A 122 2.98 -0.66 -4.35
N ALA A 123 3.67 0.04 -5.26
CA ALA A 123 3.00 0.92 -6.21
C ALA A 123 2.07 0.17 -7.17
N ALA A 124 2.47 -1.03 -7.61
CA ALA A 124 1.68 -1.87 -8.49
C ALA A 124 0.39 -2.37 -7.81
N SER A 125 0.48 -2.83 -6.56
CA SER A 125 -0.68 -3.29 -5.78
C SER A 125 -1.68 -2.17 -5.53
N LEU A 126 -1.22 -0.98 -5.13
CA LEU A 126 -2.12 0.17 -4.93
C LEU A 126 -2.76 0.62 -6.25
N ALA A 127 -2.02 0.62 -7.36
CA ALA A 127 -2.58 0.93 -8.66
C ALA A 127 -3.64 -0.09 -9.11
N ALA A 128 -3.45 -1.38 -8.82
CA ALA A 128 -4.44 -2.41 -9.08
C ALA A 128 -5.70 -2.22 -8.21
N ALA A 129 -5.51 -2.01 -6.90
CA ALA A 129 -6.60 -1.74 -5.96
C ALA A 129 -7.43 -0.51 -6.37
N ALA A 130 -6.77 0.60 -6.72
CA ALA A 130 -7.45 1.81 -7.20
C ALA A 130 -8.30 1.56 -8.45
N ARG A 131 -7.80 0.75 -9.39
CA ARG A 131 -8.55 0.39 -10.60
C ARG A 131 -9.78 -0.46 -10.27
N ILE A 132 -9.63 -1.46 -9.40
CA ILE A 132 -10.75 -2.31 -8.95
C ILE A 132 -11.82 -1.45 -8.27
N ASN A 133 -11.42 -0.55 -7.38
CA ASN A 133 -12.33 0.36 -6.70
C ASN A 133 -13.06 1.28 -7.68
N GLN A 134 -12.36 1.77 -8.72
CA GLN A 134 -13.01 2.59 -9.76
C GLN A 134 -14.07 1.80 -10.52
N ILE A 135 -13.80 0.53 -10.87
CA ILE A 135 -14.76 -0.35 -11.54
C ILE A 135 -15.97 -0.62 -10.65
N ASN A 136 -15.74 -0.88 -9.36
CA ASN A 136 -16.82 -1.16 -8.40
C ASN A 136 -17.74 0.06 -8.24
N ASN A 137 -17.17 1.28 -8.17
CA ASN A 137 -17.95 2.51 -8.17
C ASN A 137 -18.82 2.67 -9.44
N LEU A 138 -18.26 2.36 -10.62
CA LEU A 138 -19.01 2.43 -11.89
C LEU A 138 -20.18 1.43 -11.93
N ASN A 139 -19.97 0.20 -11.45
CA ASN A 139 -20.99 -0.83 -11.40
C ASN A 139 -22.13 -0.48 -10.43
N GLN A 140 -21.82 0.15 -9.29
CA GLN A 140 -22.81 0.62 -8.31
C GLN A 140 -23.62 1.83 -8.83
N SER A 141 -23.04 2.63 -9.73
CA SER A 141 -23.70 3.82 -10.32
C SER A 141 -24.60 3.52 -11.53
N SER A 142 -24.65 2.26 -11.99
CA SER A 142 -25.50 1.86 -13.12
C SER A 142 -26.96 1.69 -12.67
N PRO A 143 -27.95 2.38 -13.29
CA PRO A 143 -29.35 2.20 -12.93
C PRO A 143 -29.76 0.75 -13.21
N LYS A 144 -30.27 0.04 -12.19
CA LYS A 144 -30.94 -1.25 -12.40
C LYS A 144 -32.02 -1.03 -13.44
N LYS A 145 -31.85 -1.62 -14.63
CA LYS A 145 -32.92 -1.63 -15.63
C LYS A 145 -34.10 -2.35 -14.98
N ASN A 146 -35.17 -1.60 -14.72
CA ASN A 146 -36.44 -2.17 -14.31
C ASN A 146 -36.94 -3.03 -15.48
N GLU A 147 -36.81 -4.34 -15.36
CA GLU A 147 -37.54 -5.27 -16.21
C GLU A 147 -39.01 -5.18 -15.76
N GLY A 148 -39.85 -4.64 -16.66
CA GLY A 148 -41.30 -4.58 -16.53
C GLY A 148 -41.98 -5.68 -17.30
#